data_AF-A0A4Q0SVX4-F1
#
_entry.id   AF-A0A4Q0SVX4-F1
#
_cell.length_a   1.000
_cell.length_b   1.000
_cell.length_c   1.000
_cell.angle_alpha   90.00
_cell.angle_beta   90.00
_cell.angle_gamma   90.00
#
_symmetry.space_group_name_H-M   'P 1'
#
loop_
_entity.id
_entity.type
_entity.pdbx_description
1 polymer ?
#
loop_
_entity_poly.entity_id
_entity_poly.type
_entity_poly.pdbx_seq_one_letter_code
_entity_poly.pdbx_strand_id
1 'polypeptide(L)'
;MNELSPAEVAVRGFLRETIEAVRLELTFSITVHPGEPTRLEVVFRGRDTLLLTQNEGDLLQALKYFANAVSGFDENATDRVVLSVRD
;
A
#
# COMPACT_ATOMS: atom_id res chain seq x y z
N MET A 1 9.53 7.85 20.83
CA MET A 1 9.60 7.08 19.57
C MET A 1 8.22 6.53 19.32
N ASN A 2 7.56 6.91 18.23
CA ASN A 2 6.33 6.22 17.82
C ASN A 2 6.77 4.93 17.12
N GLU A 3 6.52 3.79 17.77
CA GLU A 3 6.73 2.47 17.17
C GLU A 3 5.70 2.26 16.05
N LEU A 4 6.15 1.75 14.90
CA LEU A 4 5.25 1.44 13.80
C LEU A 4 4.38 0.24 14.18
N SER A 5 3.11 0.25 13.77
CA SER A 5 2.24 -0.91 14.01
C SER A 5 2.72 -2.13 13.20
N PRO A 6 2.46 -3.37 13.66
CA PRO A 6 2.81 -4.58 12.90
C PRO A 6 2.26 -4.57 11.46
N ALA A 7 1.04 -4.07 11.28
CA ALA A 7 0.41 -3.93 9.97
C ALA A 7 1.15 -2.93 9.07
N GLU A 8 1.58 -1.79 9.63
CA GLU A 8 2.38 -0.82 8.87
C GLU A 8 3.73 -1.42 8.45
N VAL A 9 4.41 -2.14 9.36
CA VAL A 9 5.69 -2.80 9.07
C VAL A 9 5.53 -3.81 7.93
N ALA A 10 4.50 -4.65 7.99
CA ALA A 10 4.23 -5.67 6.97
C ALA A 10 3.93 -5.04 5.59
N VAL A 11 3.00 -4.08 5.54
CA VAL A 11 2.65 -3.39 4.28
C VAL A 11 3.84 -2.62 3.71
N ARG A 12 4.61 -1.93 4.56
CA ARG A 12 5.82 -1.20 4.14
C ARG A 12 6.88 -2.14 3.56
N GLY A 13 7.10 -3.30 4.20
CA GLY A 13 8.04 -4.31 3.72
C GLY A 13 7.64 -4.83 2.35
N PHE A 14 6.40 -5.32 2.23
CA PHE A 14 5.84 -5.83 0.97
C PHE A 14 5.96 -4.83 -0.19
N LEU A 15 5.56 -3.57 0.02
CA LEU A 15 5.60 -2.56 -1.03
C LEU A 15 7.03 -2.20 -1.45
N ARG A 16 7.96 -2.13 -0.49
CA ARG A 16 9.38 -1.86 -0.78
C ARG A 16 9.99 -2.98 -1.60
N GLU A 17 9.82 -4.23 -1.16
CA GLU A 17 10.35 -5.41 -1.84
C GLU A 17 9.76 -5.54 -3.24
N THR A 18 8.46 -5.26 -3.40
CA THR A 18 7.81 -5.29 -4.72
C THR A 18 8.41 -4.24 -5.65
N ILE A 19 8.49 -2.97 -5.24
CA ILE A 19 9.06 -1.88 -6.04
C ILE A 19 10.50 -2.19 -6.45
N GLU A 20 11.31 -2.71 -5.52
CA GLU A 20 12.71 -3.06 -5.77
C GLU A 20 12.84 -4.25 -6.74
N ALA A 21 12.05 -5.31 -6.54
CA ALA A 21 12.09 -6.52 -7.36
C ALA A 21 11.76 -6.25 -8.83
N VAL A 22 10.79 -5.35 -9.09
CA VAL A 22 10.41 -4.95 -10.45
C VAL A 22 11.10 -3.67 -10.95
N ARG A 23 12.02 -3.10 -10.15
CA ARG A 23 12.81 -1.91 -10.49
C ARG A 23 11.97 -0.70 -10.91
N LEU A 24 10.88 -0.43 -10.19
CA LEU A 24 10.01 0.72 -10.46
C LEU A 24 10.61 2.00 -9.84
N GLU A 25 10.59 3.10 -10.58
CA GLU A 25 10.90 4.45 -10.10
C GLU A 25 9.70 5.03 -9.31
N LEU A 26 9.39 4.39 -8.18
CA LEU A 26 8.29 4.74 -7.27
C LEU A 26 8.78 4.98 -5.85
N THR A 27 8.13 5.92 -5.19
CA THR A 27 8.21 6.15 -3.74
C THR A 27 6.80 6.09 -3.16
N PHE A 28 6.70 5.84 -1.86
CA PHE A 28 5.41 5.84 -1.19
C PHE A 28 5.48 6.38 0.24
N SER A 29 4.39 6.97 0.69
CA SER A 29 4.14 7.33 2.09
C SER A 29 3.00 6.51 2.65
N ILE A 30 3.09 6.09 3.91
CA ILE A 30 2.01 5.44 4.65
C ILE A 30 1.55 6.38 5.76
N THR A 31 0.25 6.65 5.81
CA THR A 31 -0.41 7.35 6.91
C THR A 31 -1.30 6.35 7.64
N VAL A 32 -1.08 6.20 8.95
CA VAL A 32 -1.94 5.38 9.82
C VAL A 32 -3.08 6.26 10.32
N HIS A 33 -4.31 5.84 10.04
CA HIS A 33 -5.55 6.42 10.55
C HIS A 33 -6.05 5.52 11.69
N PRO A 34 -5.73 5.83 12.96
CA PRO A 34 -6.16 5.02 14.09
C PRO A 34 -7.69 5.10 14.27
N GLY A 35 -8.31 3.97 14.59
CA GLY A 35 -9.75 3.88 14.85
C GLY A 35 -10.26 2.44 14.98
N GLU A 36 -11.55 2.31 15.27
CA GLU A 36 -12.33 1.08 15.13
C GLU A 36 -13.10 1.14 13.80
N PRO A 37 -12.45 0.85 12.66
CA PRO A 37 -11.27 -0.01 12.59
C PRO A 37 -10.10 0.61 11.79
N THR A 38 -8.86 0.33 12.25
CA THR A 38 -7.64 1.06 11.85
C THR A 38 -7.40 0.96 10.35
N ARG A 39 -7.03 2.06 9.70
CA ARG A 39 -6.80 2.13 8.25
C ARG A 39 -5.40 2.63 7.93
N LEU A 40 -4.78 2.04 6.91
CA LEU A 40 -3.51 2.46 6.32
C LEU A 40 -3.80 3.12 4.97
N GLU A 41 -3.45 4.39 4.83
CA GLU A 41 -3.47 5.08 3.55
C GLU A 41 -2.06 5.09 2.96
N VAL A 42 -1.92 4.50 1.78
CA VAL A 42 -0.68 4.46 1.00
C VAL A 42 -0.82 5.40 -0.18
N VAL A 43 0.15 6.30 -0.33
CA VAL A 43 0.21 7.24 -1.46
C VAL A 43 1.50 7.00 -2.24
N PHE A 44 1.38 6.53 -3.48
CA PHE A 44 2.49 6.39 -4.41
C PHE A 44 2.76 7.69 -5.15
N ARG A 45 4.05 7.96 -5.40
CA ARG A 45 4.58 9.07 -6.19
C ARG A 45 5.80 8.62 -6.98
N GLY A 46 6.10 9.27 -8.08
CA GLY A 46 7.28 8.97 -8.88
C GLY A 46 6.97 8.89 -10.36
N ARG A 47 7.96 8.52 -11.14
CA ARG A 47 7.87 8.50 -12.62
C ARG A 47 6.95 7.40 -13.13
N ASP A 48 6.96 6.27 -12.44
CA ASP A 48 6.28 5.06 -12.89
C ASP A 48 4.86 4.92 -12.33
N THR A 49 4.30 5.99 -11.74
CA THR A 49 2.94 6.00 -11.18
C THR A 49 1.87 5.67 -12.21
N LEU A 50 2.10 6.05 -13.47
CA LEU A 50 1.22 5.71 -14.59
C LEU A 50 1.07 4.20 -14.79
N LEU A 51 2.10 3.39 -14.50
CA LEU A 51 1.99 1.93 -14.61
C LEU A 51 0.98 1.34 -13.62
N LEU A 52 0.74 2.04 -12.50
CA LEU A 52 -0.23 1.62 -11.49
C LEU A 52 -1.67 1.91 -11.92
N THR A 53 -1.89 2.98 -12.69
CA THR A 53 -3.24 3.44 -13.09
C THR A 53 -3.62 3.11 -14.52
N GLN A 54 -2.65 2.72 -15.36
CA GLN A 54 -2.89 2.13 -16.67
C GLN A 54 -3.57 0.76 -16.55
N ASN A 55 -4.13 0.25 -17.66
CA ASN A 55 -4.90 -1.01 -17.70
C ASN A 55 -6.02 -1.04 -16.64
N GLU A 56 -6.85 -0.01 -16.61
CA GLU A 56 -8.00 0.12 -15.69
C GLU A 56 -7.62 0.08 -14.18
N GLY A 57 -6.33 0.20 -13.84
CA GLY A 57 -5.85 0.12 -12.46
C GLY A 57 -5.64 -1.30 -11.94
N ASP A 58 -5.57 -2.31 -12.82
CA ASP A 58 -5.38 -3.72 -12.46
C ASP A 58 -4.18 -3.93 -11.51
N LEU A 59 -3.06 -3.25 -11.79
CA LEU A 59 -1.86 -3.34 -10.96
C LEU A 59 -2.06 -2.70 -9.59
N LEU A 60 -2.69 -1.52 -9.52
CA LEU A 60 -3.03 -0.87 -8.24
C LEU A 60 -4.00 -1.73 -7.42
N GLN A 61 -4.96 -2.38 -8.07
CA GLN A 61 -5.91 -3.27 -7.41
C GLN A 61 -5.25 -4.56 -6.92
N ALA A 62 -4.35 -5.16 -7.70
CA ALA A 62 -3.55 -6.32 -7.27
C ALA A 62 -2.66 -5.97 -6.07
N LEU A 63 -1.97 -4.83 -6.12
CA LEU A 63 -1.18 -4.33 -4.99
C LEU A 63 -2.06 -4.09 -3.76
N LYS A 64 -3.27 -3.55 -3.93
CA LYS A 64 -4.22 -3.35 -2.83
C LYS A 64 -4.63 -4.69 -2.21
N TYR A 65 -4.91 -5.70 -3.04
CA TYR A 65 -5.30 -7.03 -2.57
C TYR A 65 -4.18 -7.66 -1.72
N PHE A 66 -2.95 -7.72 -2.24
CA PHE A 66 -1.82 -8.27 -1.50
C PHE A 66 -1.44 -7.45 -0.27
N ALA A 67 -1.50 -6.11 -0.35
CA ALA A 67 -1.23 -5.25 0.80
C ALA A 67 -2.25 -5.48 1.94
N ASN A 68 -3.53 -5.67 1.62
CA ASN A 68 -4.53 -6.06 2.63
C ASN A 68 -4.22 -7.46 3.18
N ALA A 69 -3.85 -8.43 2.34
CA ALA A 69 -3.52 -9.79 2.80
C ALA A 69 -2.32 -9.82 3.77
N VAL A 70 -1.24 -9.09 3.48
CA VAL A 70 -0.03 -9.06 4.35
C VAL A 70 -0.22 -8.21 5.60
N SER A 71 -1.17 -7.27 5.61
CA SER A 71 -1.42 -6.39 6.76
C SER A 71 -1.88 -7.14 8.02
N GLY A 72 -2.40 -8.36 7.85
CA GLY A 72 -2.96 -9.17 8.94
C GLY A 72 -4.29 -8.62 9.48
N PHE A 73 -4.91 -7.64 8.82
CA PHE A 73 -6.28 -7.27 9.10
C PHE A 73 -7.23 -8.45 8.76
N ASP A 74 -8.38 -8.49 9.43
CA ASP A 74 -9.44 -9.47 9.16
C ASP A 74 -9.72 -9.53 7.65
N GLU A 75 -9.78 -10.73 7.07
CA GLU A 75 -10.03 -10.97 5.65
C GLU A 75 -11.39 -10.39 5.19
N ASN A 76 -12.32 -10.20 6.11
CA ASN A 76 -13.61 -9.56 5.88
C ASN A 76 -13.55 -8.02 5.93
N ALA A 77 -12.42 -7.46 6.35
CA ALA A 77 -12.16 -6.03 6.39
C ALA A 77 -11.51 -5.54 5.09
N THR A 78 -12.20 -5.74 3.97
CA THR A 78 -11.87 -5.05 2.71
C THR A 78 -11.90 -3.54 2.96
N ASP A 79 -10.86 -2.80 2.53
CA ASP A 79 -10.66 -1.33 2.67
C ASP A 79 -9.86 -0.83 3.89
N ARG A 80 -9.13 -1.71 4.56
CA ARG A 80 -8.17 -1.30 5.60
C ARG A 80 -6.90 -0.72 5.04
N VAL A 81 -6.42 -1.24 3.92
CA VAL A 81 -5.29 -0.64 3.18
C VAL A 81 -5.84 0.00 1.92
N VAL A 82 -5.71 1.31 1.83
CA VAL A 82 -6.16 2.10 0.68
C VAL A 82 -4.96 2.67 -0.03
N LEU A 83 -4.83 2.31 -1.31
CA LEU A 83 -3.75 2.75 -2.18
C LEU A 83 -4.27 3.86 -3.08
N SER A 84 -3.49 4.93 -3.19
CA SER A 84 -3.76 6.03 -4.11
C SER A 84 -2.45 6.46 -4.78
N VAL A 85 -2.59 7.11 -5.92
CA VAL A 85 -1.49 7.67 -6.69
C VAL A 85 -1.64 9.18 -6.69
N ARG A 86 -0.54 9.91 -6.51
CA ARG A 86 -0.49 11.37 -6.66
C ARG A 86 0.73 11.74 -7.49
N ASP A 87 0.54 12.68 -8.39
CA ASP A 87 1.62 13.32 -9.17
C ASP A 87 2.35 14.38 -8.34
#